data_AF-A0A8C1E4K8-F1
#
_entry.id   AF-A0A8C1E4K8-F1
#
_cell.length_a   1.000
_cell.length_b   1.000
_cell.length_c   1.000
_cell.angle_alpha   90.00
_cell.angle_beta   90.00
_cell.angle_gamma   90.00
#
_symmetry.space_group_name_H-M   'P 1'
#
loop_
_entity.id
_entity.type
_entity.pdbx_description
1 polymer ?
#
loop_
_entity_poly.entity_id
_entity_poly.type
_entity_poly.pdbx_seq_one_letter_code
_entity_poly.pdbx_strand_id
1 'polypeptide(L)'
;MEMFQNHHTPPRKLFLFAFIAVWLFVTISSDEDYYKLLGISREASTREIRQAFKKLALTMHPDKNPNDGTAHEKFLKINRAYEVLKDEDLRKKYDKYGEKGLQDEQQGGRYESWNYYRYDFGIYDDDPEITTLDRGDFDAAVNSGDVWFVNFYFPRCSHCHDLAPTWREFAKEMDGVIRISAVNCGDNGMLCRSKGINSYPSLYVFRAGMKPEKYYGDRTKSSLTTFAMQFVKSKVTELWQGNIFNEIDRAFAERISWLITFCADTGDCLEPQTRRKLAGMLVSIQFQWSILTMTWGKVINDKIFILGWSIPLKE
;
A
#
# COMPACT_ATOMS: atom_id res chain seq x y z
N MET A 1 18.72 -27.25 89.37
CA MET A 1 17.34 -27.20 88.87
C MET A 1 17.36 -26.25 87.68
N GLU A 2 17.22 -26.83 86.50
CA GLU A 2 16.96 -26.33 85.12
C GLU A 2 16.94 -24.80 84.89
N MET A 3 17.83 -24.28 84.03
CA MET A 3 17.61 -23.91 82.61
C MET A 3 16.47 -22.90 82.37
N PHE A 4 16.76 -21.75 81.74
CA PHE A 4 16.40 -21.46 80.34
C PHE A 4 16.87 -20.05 79.91
N GLN A 5 17.71 -20.03 78.86
CA GLN A 5 18.07 -18.84 78.08
C GLN A 5 16.90 -18.45 77.16
N ASN A 6 16.51 -17.17 77.14
CA ASN A 6 15.60 -16.62 76.12
C ASN A 6 16.40 -15.89 75.04
N HIS A 7 16.70 -16.61 73.95
CA HIS A 7 17.14 -16.03 72.69
C HIS A 7 15.92 -15.46 71.95
N HIS A 8 15.84 -14.13 71.82
CA HIS A 8 14.95 -13.50 70.86
C HIS A 8 15.48 -13.73 69.44
N THR A 9 14.81 -14.61 68.70
CA THR A 9 15.00 -14.77 67.27
C THR A 9 14.09 -13.79 66.53
N PRO A 10 14.59 -12.96 65.58
CA PRO A 10 13.72 -12.16 64.74
C PRO A 10 12.94 -13.07 63.77
N PRO A 11 11.71 -12.69 63.37
CA PRO A 11 10.82 -13.55 62.61
C PRO A 11 11.39 -13.82 61.21
N ARG A 12 11.81 -15.07 60.99
CA ARG A 12 12.28 -15.64 59.70
C ARG A 12 11.34 -15.44 58.51
N LYS A 13 10.09 -15.04 58.74
CA LYS A 13 9.10 -14.80 57.68
C LYS A 13 9.30 -13.48 56.93
N LEU A 14 10.00 -12.50 57.49
CA LEU A 14 10.20 -11.21 56.79
C LEU A 14 11.30 -11.29 55.72
N PHE A 15 12.28 -12.17 55.88
CA PHE A 15 13.39 -12.34 54.92
C PHE A 15 13.01 -13.16 53.68
N LEU A 16 12.06 -14.11 53.78
CA LEU A 16 11.62 -14.89 52.61
C LEU A 16 10.82 -14.04 51.60
N PHE A 17 10.04 -13.08 52.08
CA PHE A 17 9.25 -12.20 51.19
C PHE A 17 10.12 -11.16 50.46
N ALA A 18 11.23 -10.71 51.08
CA ALA A 18 12.17 -9.80 50.42
C ALA A 18 12.94 -10.50 49.29
N PHE A 19 13.31 -11.78 49.44
CA PHE A 19 14.00 -12.53 48.37
C PHE A 19 13.09 -12.88 47.19
N ILE A 20 11.80 -13.14 47.42
CA ILE A 20 10.82 -13.38 46.35
C ILE A 20 10.49 -12.08 45.61
N ALA A 21 10.42 -10.93 46.30
CA ALA A 21 10.22 -9.64 45.65
C ALA A 21 11.44 -9.18 44.82
N VAL A 22 12.65 -9.61 45.19
CA VAL A 22 13.89 -9.36 44.42
C VAL A 22 14.06 -10.35 43.26
N TRP A 23 13.49 -11.55 43.33
CA TRP A 23 13.40 -12.49 42.18
C TRP A 23 12.22 -12.20 41.24
N LEU A 24 11.24 -11.41 41.70
CA LEU A 24 10.21 -10.76 40.89
C LEU A 24 10.63 -9.36 40.40
N PHE A 25 11.91 -9.01 40.55
CA PHE A 25 12.53 -8.07 39.62
C PHE A 25 12.66 -8.78 38.29
N VAL A 26 11.52 -8.80 37.59
CA VAL A 26 11.36 -9.08 36.18
C VAL A 26 12.64 -8.68 35.48
N THR A 27 13.26 -9.66 34.83
CA THR A 27 14.26 -9.43 33.80
C THR A 27 13.65 -8.43 32.81
N ILE A 28 13.96 -7.15 32.97
CA ILE A 28 13.76 -6.16 31.92
C ILE A 28 14.75 -6.57 30.84
N SER A 29 14.29 -7.44 29.94
CA SER A 29 14.98 -7.69 28.69
C SER A 29 14.94 -6.36 27.94
N SER A 30 16.07 -5.65 27.92
CA SER A 30 16.26 -4.46 27.08
C SER A 30 16.42 -4.86 25.61
N ASP A 31 15.53 -5.73 25.12
CA ASP A 31 15.39 -5.95 23.68
C ASP A 31 14.61 -4.74 23.16
N GLU A 32 15.31 -3.80 22.54
CA GLU A 32 14.69 -2.64 21.91
C GLU A 32 13.77 -3.13 20.78
N ASP A 33 12.47 -3.04 21.01
CA ASP A 33 11.45 -3.44 20.04
C ASP A 33 11.58 -2.62 18.74
N TYR A 34 11.73 -3.28 17.59
CA TYR A 34 11.94 -2.66 16.28
C TYR A 34 10.80 -1.73 15.88
N TYR A 35 9.57 -2.07 16.25
CA TYR A 35 8.42 -1.21 16.01
C TYR A 35 8.50 0.07 16.84
N LYS A 36 8.97 -0.02 18.09
CA LYS A 36 9.19 1.16 18.95
C LYS A 36 10.36 2.01 18.46
N LEU A 37 11.43 1.39 17.96
CA LEU A 37 12.57 2.11 17.36
C LEU A 37 12.16 2.93 16.14
N LEU A 38 11.27 2.39 15.30
CA LEU A 38 10.73 3.12 14.14
C LEU A 38 9.55 4.04 14.49
N GLY A 39 8.98 3.92 15.70
CA GLY A 39 7.83 4.73 16.14
C GLY A 39 6.52 4.36 15.45
N ILE A 40 6.31 3.07 15.16
CA ILE A 40 5.15 2.54 14.42
C ILE A 40 4.45 1.43 15.22
N SER A 41 3.21 1.10 14.85
CA SER A 41 2.50 -0.05 15.43
C SER A 41 2.94 -1.36 14.79
N ARG A 42 2.68 -2.48 15.47
CA ARG A 42 2.99 -3.83 14.97
C ARG A 42 2.18 -4.21 13.74
N GLU A 43 1.04 -3.56 13.55
CA GLU A 43 0.11 -3.74 12.44
C GLU A 43 0.45 -2.84 11.24
N ALA A 44 1.51 -2.02 11.33
CA ALA A 44 1.91 -1.10 10.27
C ALA A 44 2.18 -1.82 8.95
N SER A 45 1.68 -1.24 7.86
CA SER A 45 1.94 -1.67 6.49
C SER A 45 3.40 -1.45 6.09
N THR A 46 3.87 -2.16 5.06
CA THR A 46 5.23 -1.99 4.51
C THR A 46 5.48 -0.55 4.08
N ARG A 47 4.46 0.15 3.55
CA ARG A 47 4.53 1.57 3.21
C ARG A 47 4.77 2.45 4.44
N GLU A 48 4.02 2.24 5.52
CA GLU A 48 4.20 2.99 6.77
C GLU A 48 5.58 2.75 7.39
N ILE A 49 6.07 1.50 7.35
CA ILE A 49 7.43 1.15 7.78
C ILE A 49 8.47 1.95 6.97
N ARG A 50 8.36 1.96 5.63
CA ARG A 50 9.27 2.73 4.77
C ARG A 50 9.18 4.23 5.05
N GLN A 51 7.99 4.81 5.19
CA GLN A 51 7.82 6.23 5.46
C GLN A 51 8.42 6.63 6.82
N ALA A 52 8.18 5.84 7.87
CA ALA A 52 8.74 6.06 9.20
C ALA A 52 10.28 5.96 9.17
N PHE A 53 10.81 4.91 8.53
CA PHE A 53 12.25 4.75 8.34
C PHE A 53 12.85 5.90 7.53
N LYS A 54 12.24 6.33 6.42
CA LYS A 54 12.70 7.46 5.59
C LYS A 54 12.81 8.74 6.42
N LYS A 55 11.81 9.02 7.25
CA LYS A 55 11.81 10.19 8.13
C LYS A 55 12.99 10.15 9.09
N LEU A 56 13.20 9.03 9.78
CA LEU A 56 14.33 8.82 10.69
C LEU A 56 15.66 8.87 9.94
N ALA A 57 15.71 8.28 8.74
CA ALA A 57 16.90 8.21 7.93
C ALA A 57 17.38 9.61 7.57
N LEU A 58 16.46 10.50 7.17
CA LEU A 58 16.80 11.87 6.79
C LEU A 58 17.26 12.75 7.96
N THR A 59 16.80 12.47 9.18
CA THR A 59 17.15 13.26 10.37
C THR A 59 18.36 12.71 11.11
N MET A 60 18.50 11.38 11.18
CA MET A 60 19.49 10.70 12.02
C MET A 60 20.71 10.20 11.24
N HIS A 61 20.75 10.39 9.91
CA HIS A 61 21.90 9.95 9.11
C HIS A 61 23.22 10.51 9.65
N PRO A 62 24.30 9.71 9.72
CA PRO A 62 25.61 10.18 10.19
C PRO A 62 26.15 11.38 9.40
N ASP A 63 25.99 11.41 8.07
CA ASP A 63 26.36 12.56 7.22
C ASP A 63 25.74 13.90 7.64
N LYS A 64 24.55 13.88 8.27
CA LYS A 64 23.86 15.08 8.76
C LYS A 64 24.12 15.36 10.23
N ASN A 65 24.78 14.44 10.93
CA ASN A 65 25.09 14.51 12.35
C ASN A 65 26.59 14.27 12.62
N PRO A 66 27.51 15.01 11.96
CA PRO A 66 28.95 14.75 12.09
C PRO A 66 29.51 15.01 13.49
N ASN A 67 28.80 15.77 14.32
CA ASN A 67 29.21 16.13 15.68
C ASN A 67 28.74 15.12 16.75
N ASP A 68 27.87 14.16 16.39
CA ASP A 68 27.42 13.10 17.30
C ASP A 68 28.21 11.82 17.04
N GLY A 69 29.17 11.52 17.93
CA GLY A 69 29.98 10.28 17.86
C GLY A 69 29.17 8.99 17.95
N THR A 70 27.91 9.05 18.40
CA THR A 70 27.00 7.91 18.50
C THR A 70 26.02 7.81 17.32
N ALA A 71 26.04 8.76 16.37
CA ALA A 71 25.10 8.80 15.25
C ALA A 71 25.16 7.53 14.39
N HIS A 72 26.36 7.01 14.11
CA HIS A 72 26.55 5.79 13.34
C HIS A 72 25.88 4.57 14.01
N GLU A 73 26.12 4.37 15.31
CA GLU A 73 25.54 3.25 16.06
C GLU A 73 24.02 3.34 16.14
N LYS A 74 23.48 4.53 16.44
CA LYS A 74 22.02 4.79 16.46
C LYS A 74 21.40 4.49 15.10
N PHE A 75 22.03 4.94 14.02
CA PHE A 75 21.54 4.71 12.68
C PHE A 75 21.58 3.23 12.29
N LEU A 76 22.62 2.52 12.69
CA LEU A 76 22.76 1.09 12.42
C LEU A 76 21.64 0.28 13.08
N LYS A 77 21.23 0.65 14.30
CA LYS A 77 20.05 0.05 14.96
C LYS A 77 18.76 0.30 14.19
N ILE A 78 18.52 1.54 13.75
CA ILE A 78 17.33 1.92 12.97
C ILE A 78 17.31 1.18 11.62
N ASN A 79 18.46 1.12 10.95
CA ASN A 79 18.61 0.42 9.69
C ASN A 79 18.35 -1.09 9.86
N ARG A 80 18.88 -1.71 10.92
CA ARG A 80 18.61 -3.12 11.24
C ARG A 80 17.12 -3.37 11.47
N ALA A 81 16.45 -2.51 12.23
CA ALA A 81 15.01 -2.60 12.44
C ALA A 81 14.24 -2.53 11.11
N TYR A 82 14.62 -1.61 10.22
CA TYR A 82 14.01 -1.49 8.90
C TYR A 82 14.25 -2.72 8.01
N GLU A 83 15.49 -3.21 7.91
CA GLU A 83 15.84 -4.37 7.08
C GLU A 83 15.07 -5.64 7.50
N VAL A 84 14.81 -5.81 8.79
CA VAL A 84 14.01 -6.92 9.30
C VAL A 84 12.52 -6.70 9.05
N LEU A 85 11.99 -5.51 9.32
CA LEU A 85 10.56 -5.24 9.23
C LEU A 85 10.05 -5.07 7.79
N LYS A 86 10.93 -4.72 6.84
CA LYS A 86 10.56 -4.59 5.41
C LYS A 86 10.39 -5.94 4.73
N ASP A 87 11.09 -6.97 5.19
CA ASP A 87 11.03 -8.31 4.63
C ASP A 87 9.96 -9.12 5.37
N GLU A 88 9.00 -9.67 4.63
CA GLU A 88 7.84 -10.34 5.22
C GLU A 88 8.23 -11.60 6.02
N ASP A 89 9.24 -12.34 5.56
CA ASP A 89 9.69 -13.58 6.21
C ASP A 89 10.50 -13.25 7.47
N LEU A 90 11.38 -12.25 7.41
CA LEU A 90 12.13 -11.76 8.57
C LEU A 90 11.22 -11.13 9.62
N ARG A 91 10.24 -10.33 9.20
CA ARG A 91 9.24 -9.73 10.09
C ARG A 91 8.44 -10.81 10.84
N LYS A 92 7.97 -11.85 10.14
CA LYS A 92 7.29 -13.00 10.77
C LYS A 92 8.17 -13.72 11.79
N LYS A 93 9.46 -13.90 11.47
CA LYS A 93 10.44 -14.53 12.37
C LYS A 93 10.67 -13.68 13.61
N TYR A 94 10.82 -12.37 13.44
CA TYR A 94 10.95 -11.39 14.51
C TYR A 94 9.71 -11.34 15.41
N ASP A 95 8.50 -11.33 14.83
CA ASP A 95 7.26 -11.30 15.59
C ASP A 95 7.07 -12.57 16.43
N LYS A 96 7.59 -13.71 15.96
CA LYS A 96 7.47 -15.00 16.66
C LYS A 96 8.55 -15.24 17.71
N TYR A 97 9.79 -14.81 17.46
CA TYR A 97 10.95 -15.21 18.26
C TYR A 97 11.80 -14.03 18.78
N GLY A 98 11.44 -12.78 18.46
CA GLY A 98 12.22 -11.59 18.76
C GLY A 98 13.58 -11.57 18.06
N GLU A 99 14.53 -10.79 18.58
CA GLU A 99 15.88 -10.71 18.01
C GLU A 99 16.63 -12.04 18.05
N LYS A 100 16.32 -12.90 19.02
CA LYS A 100 16.95 -14.22 19.17
C LYS A 100 16.72 -15.12 17.95
N GLY A 101 15.61 -14.94 17.26
CA GLY A 101 15.32 -15.66 16.01
C GLY A 101 16.15 -15.20 14.81
N LEU A 102 16.84 -14.05 14.90
CA LEU A 102 17.55 -13.42 13.78
C LEU A 102 19.07 -13.66 13.81
N GLN A 103 19.59 -14.40 14.80
CA GLN A 103 21.04 -14.52 15.06
C GLN A 103 21.84 -15.21 13.94
N ASP A 104 21.20 -16.01 13.09
CA ASP A 104 21.86 -16.71 11.97
C ASP A 104 22.01 -15.86 10.70
N GLU A 105 21.41 -14.67 10.65
CA GLU A 105 21.40 -13.78 9.49
C GLU A 105 22.19 -12.49 9.80
N GLN A 106 23.52 -12.55 9.66
CA GLN A 106 24.42 -11.39 9.76
C GLN A 106 24.21 -10.39 8.60
N GLN A 107 23.04 -9.75 8.49
CA GLN A 107 22.76 -8.74 7.49
C GLN A 107 22.22 -7.47 8.16
N GLY A 108 23.10 -6.55 8.57
CA GLY A 108 22.64 -5.30 9.20
C GLY A 108 23.63 -4.16 9.27
N GLY A 109 24.80 -4.26 8.62
CA GLY A 109 25.88 -3.27 8.77
C GLY A 109 25.99 -2.21 7.69
N ARG A 110 25.25 -2.33 6.57
CA ARG A 110 25.36 -1.39 5.44
C ARG A 110 24.07 -0.60 5.29
N TYR A 111 24.22 0.71 5.32
CA TYR A 111 23.19 1.66 4.95
C TYR A 111 23.64 2.49 3.76
N GLU A 112 22.69 3.07 3.06
CA GLU A 112 22.93 3.93 1.91
C GLU A 112 23.18 5.39 2.31
N SER A 113 23.67 6.22 1.39
CA SER A 113 23.95 7.63 1.69
C SER A 113 22.68 8.44 1.98
N TRP A 114 22.83 9.59 2.63
CA TRP A 114 21.69 10.49 2.90
C TRP A 114 20.93 10.88 1.61
N ASN A 115 21.68 11.12 0.52
CA ASN A 115 21.09 11.46 -0.78
C ASN A 115 20.21 10.33 -1.34
N TYR A 116 20.60 9.07 -1.13
CA TYR A 116 19.79 7.93 -1.53
C TYR A 116 18.44 7.94 -0.80
N TYR A 117 18.44 8.10 0.53
CA TYR A 117 17.18 8.17 1.29
C TYR A 117 16.31 9.37 0.92
N ARG A 118 16.94 10.46 0.47
CA ARG A 118 16.25 11.69 0.09
C ARG A 118 15.58 11.62 -1.28
N TYR A 119 16.20 10.94 -2.24
CA TYR A 119 15.79 11.00 -3.64
C TYR A 119 15.40 9.64 -4.22
N ASP A 120 16.06 8.55 -3.83
CA ASP A 120 15.90 7.22 -4.41
C ASP A 120 15.03 6.27 -3.59
N PHE A 121 14.84 6.56 -2.30
CA PHE A 121 14.11 5.70 -1.38
C PHE A 121 12.62 6.04 -1.31
N GLY A 122 11.76 5.01 -1.46
CA GLY A 122 10.31 5.16 -1.37
C GLY A 122 9.78 6.19 -2.38
N ILE A 123 10.17 6.07 -3.65
CA ILE A 123 9.91 7.08 -4.71
C ILE A 123 8.41 7.42 -4.81
N TYR A 124 7.54 6.43 -4.59
CA TYR A 124 6.08 6.56 -4.71
C TYR A 124 5.32 6.39 -3.39
N ASP A 125 5.99 6.36 -2.23
CA ASP A 125 5.32 6.11 -0.95
C ASP A 125 4.39 7.26 -0.53
N ASP A 126 4.63 8.47 -1.04
CA ASP A 126 3.83 9.68 -0.77
C ASP A 126 2.73 9.92 -1.83
N ASP A 127 2.58 9.00 -2.79
CA ASP A 127 1.63 9.09 -3.90
C ASP A 127 0.49 8.06 -3.71
N PRO A 128 -0.66 8.44 -3.13
CA PRO A 128 -1.71 7.49 -2.74
C PRO A 128 -2.34 6.75 -3.93
N GLU A 129 -2.31 7.33 -5.13
CA GLU A 129 -2.83 6.73 -6.36
C GLU A 129 -1.90 5.63 -6.92
N ILE A 130 -0.67 5.48 -6.39
CA ILE A 130 0.30 4.49 -6.82
C ILE A 130 0.48 3.43 -5.73
N THR A 131 0.08 2.20 -6.03
CA THR A 131 0.33 1.07 -5.14
C THR A 131 1.74 0.52 -5.37
N THR A 132 2.59 0.53 -4.35
CA THR A 132 3.91 -0.09 -4.44
C THR A 132 3.80 -1.56 -4.11
N LEU A 133 4.06 -2.43 -5.10
CA LEU A 133 3.97 -3.88 -4.99
C LEU A 133 5.35 -4.51 -4.72
N ASP A 134 5.36 -5.55 -3.90
CA ASP A 134 6.49 -6.42 -3.59
C ASP A 134 6.22 -7.88 -4.02
N ARG A 135 7.10 -8.80 -3.65
CA ARG A 135 6.94 -10.23 -4.00
C ARG A 135 5.68 -10.86 -3.40
N GLY A 136 5.24 -10.43 -2.22
CA GLY A 136 4.12 -11.02 -1.48
C GLY A 136 2.77 -10.63 -2.05
N ASP A 137 2.63 -9.41 -2.57
CA ASP A 137 1.36 -8.88 -3.07
C ASP A 137 1.21 -8.91 -4.61
N PHE A 138 2.32 -8.94 -5.36
CA PHE A 138 2.30 -8.74 -6.82
C PHE A 138 1.39 -9.72 -7.56
N ASP A 139 1.55 -11.03 -7.33
CA ASP A 139 0.79 -12.04 -8.05
C ASP A 139 -0.70 -12.01 -7.68
N ALA A 140 -1.04 -11.70 -6.43
CA ALA A 140 -2.43 -11.53 -6.02
C ALA A 140 -3.06 -10.29 -6.68
N ALA A 141 -2.32 -9.17 -6.71
CA ALA A 141 -2.76 -7.92 -7.32
C ALA A 141 -3.08 -8.12 -8.81
N VAL A 142 -2.12 -8.59 -9.60
CA VAL A 142 -2.30 -8.69 -11.07
C VAL A 142 -3.32 -9.75 -11.51
N ASN A 143 -3.70 -10.67 -10.63
CA ASN A 143 -4.72 -11.70 -10.88
C ASN A 143 -6.09 -11.39 -10.25
N SER A 144 -6.27 -10.23 -9.61
CA SER A 144 -7.53 -9.81 -8.96
C SER A 144 -8.71 -9.60 -9.92
N GLY A 145 -8.47 -9.51 -11.23
CA GLY A 145 -9.48 -9.21 -12.26
C GLY A 145 -9.45 -7.75 -12.71
N ASP A 146 -8.91 -6.86 -11.89
CA ASP A 146 -8.60 -5.47 -12.24
C ASP A 146 -7.52 -5.40 -13.34
N VAL A 147 -7.51 -4.29 -14.07
CA VAL A 147 -6.41 -3.96 -14.99
C VAL A 147 -5.34 -3.21 -14.20
N TRP A 148 -4.12 -3.72 -14.21
CA TRP A 148 -2.97 -3.15 -13.52
C TRP A 148 -1.94 -2.63 -14.52
N PHE A 149 -1.57 -1.36 -14.43
CA PHE A 149 -0.42 -0.82 -15.14
C PHE A 149 0.74 -0.66 -14.15
N VAL A 150 1.80 -1.44 -14.35
CA VAL A 150 2.92 -1.58 -13.43
C VAL A 150 4.16 -0.90 -14.01
N ASN A 151 4.79 -0.04 -13.20
CA ASN A 151 6.12 0.50 -13.44
C ASN A 151 7.19 -0.29 -12.69
N PHE A 152 7.96 -1.11 -13.40
CA PHE A 152 9.16 -1.74 -12.85
C PHE A 152 10.33 -0.77 -12.93
N TYR A 153 10.78 -0.27 -11.79
CA TYR A 153 11.85 0.71 -11.68
C TYR A 153 13.01 0.18 -10.83
N PHE A 154 14.13 0.91 -10.84
CA PHE A 154 15.29 0.62 -10.02
C PHE A 154 15.78 1.91 -9.35
N PRO A 155 16.32 1.88 -8.12
CA PRO A 155 16.90 3.06 -7.48
C PRO A 155 18.14 3.56 -8.25
N ARG A 156 18.52 4.83 -8.15
CA ARG A 156 19.68 5.42 -8.86
C ARG A 156 19.62 5.27 -10.39
N CYS A 157 18.41 5.26 -10.94
CA CYS A 157 18.15 5.14 -12.36
C CYS A 157 17.65 6.48 -12.90
N SER A 158 18.47 7.18 -13.70
CA SER A 158 18.10 8.49 -14.27
C SER A 158 16.75 8.44 -15.00
N HIS A 159 16.57 7.48 -15.90
CA HIS A 159 15.32 7.33 -16.66
C HIS A 159 14.10 6.99 -15.79
N CYS A 160 14.32 6.40 -14.62
CA CYS A 160 13.25 6.10 -13.66
C CYS A 160 12.84 7.38 -12.92
N HIS A 161 13.81 8.22 -12.55
CA HIS A 161 13.56 9.56 -12.00
C HIS A 161 12.89 10.48 -13.00
N ASP A 162 13.32 10.47 -14.26
CA ASP A 162 12.72 11.26 -15.33
C ASP A 162 11.24 10.89 -15.52
N LEU A 163 10.90 9.60 -15.38
CA LEU A 163 9.52 9.11 -15.49
C LEU A 163 8.67 9.40 -14.26
N ALA A 164 9.25 9.45 -13.06
CA ALA A 164 8.49 9.47 -11.81
C ALA A 164 7.45 10.61 -11.72
N PRO A 165 7.74 11.87 -12.10
CA PRO A 165 6.74 12.93 -12.14
C PRO A 165 5.57 12.62 -13.09
N THR A 166 5.87 12.16 -14.30
CA THR A 166 4.84 11.81 -15.29
C THR A 166 4.01 10.60 -14.85
N TRP A 167 4.61 9.63 -14.16
CA TRP A 167 3.91 8.48 -13.61
C TRP A 167 2.91 8.89 -12.52
N ARG A 168 3.25 9.88 -11.67
CA ARG A 168 2.33 10.45 -10.67
C ARG A 168 1.14 11.17 -11.31
N GLU A 169 1.40 12.02 -12.29
CA GLU A 169 0.33 12.72 -13.00
C GLU A 169 -0.58 11.75 -13.76
N PHE A 170 0.02 10.73 -14.39
CA PHE A 170 -0.72 9.66 -15.03
C PHE A 170 -1.57 8.85 -14.03
N ALA A 171 -1.04 8.58 -12.84
CA ALA A 171 -1.79 7.87 -11.80
C ALA A 171 -3.04 8.63 -11.36
N LYS A 172 -2.90 9.94 -11.12
CA LYS A 172 -4.04 10.83 -10.79
C LYS A 172 -5.08 10.89 -11.91
N GLU A 173 -4.62 10.92 -13.16
CA GLU A 173 -5.47 11.01 -14.35
C GLU A 173 -6.28 9.71 -14.63
N MET A 174 -5.81 8.57 -14.10
CA MET A 174 -6.40 7.25 -14.29
C MET A 174 -7.01 6.66 -13.01
N ASP A 175 -7.03 7.44 -11.92
CA ASP A 175 -7.58 6.99 -10.65
C ASP A 175 -9.05 6.54 -10.80
N GLY A 176 -9.37 5.40 -10.19
CA GLY A 176 -10.65 4.71 -10.32
C GLY A 176 -10.95 4.07 -11.68
N VAL A 177 -10.14 4.29 -12.73
CA VAL A 177 -10.32 3.67 -14.06
C VAL A 177 -9.55 2.35 -14.15
N ILE A 178 -8.28 2.37 -13.77
CA ILE A 178 -7.39 1.21 -13.68
C ILE A 178 -6.50 1.32 -12.45
N ARG A 179 -5.86 0.23 -12.05
CA ARG A 179 -4.91 0.22 -10.92
C ARG A 179 -3.52 0.61 -11.42
N ILE A 180 -2.91 1.59 -10.77
CA ILE A 180 -1.56 2.04 -11.10
C ILE A 180 -0.62 1.59 -9.98
N SER A 181 0.52 1.01 -10.38
CA SER A 181 1.46 0.44 -9.43
C SER A 181 2.91 0.64 -9.82
N ALA A 182 3.79 0.45 -8.85
CA ALA A 182 5.23 0.45 -9.05
C ALA A 182 5.87 -0.73 -8.31
N VAL A 183 6.93 -1.30 -8.90
CA VAL A 183 7.73 -2.36 -8.28
C VAL A 183 9.18 -1.89 -8.22
N ASN A 184 9.73 -1.81 -7.00
CA ASN A 184 11.14 -1.55 -6.81
C ASN A 184 11.95 -2.83 -7.07
N CYS A 185 12.60 -2.92 -8.22
CA CYS A 185 13.45 -4.06 -8.57
C CYS A 185 14.77 -4.12 -7.80
N GLY A 186 15.16 -3.04 -7.12
CA GLY A 186 16.29 -3.03 -6.19
C GLY A 186 16.02 -3.91 -4.97
N ASP A 187 14.81 -3.81 -4.42
CA ASP A 187 14.36 -4.63 -3.29
C ASP A 187 13.81 -5.99 -3.75
N ASN A 188 13.21 -6.05 -4.95
CA ASN A 188 12.49 -7.22 -5.46
C ASN A 188 13.16 -7.87 -6.69
N GLY A 189 14.47 -8.08 -6.63
CA GLY A 189 15.26 -8.57 -7.78
C GLY A 189 14.77 -9.91 -8.36
N MET A 190 14.39 -10.86 -7.51
CA MET A 190 13.84 -12.16 -7.95
C MET A 190 12.51 -12.01 -8.70
N LEU A 191 11.61 -11.16 -8.19
CA LEU A 191 10.34 -10.86 -8.84
C LEU A 191 10.59 -10.29 -10.24
N CYS A 192 11.41 -9.24 -10.35
CA CYS A 192 11.69 -8.59 -11.63
C CYS A 192 12.36 -9.54 -12.64
N ARG A 193 13.32 -10.36 -12.20
CA ARG A 193 13.94 -11.38 -13.06
C ARG A 193 12.94 -12.43 -13.53
N SER A 194 12.05 -12.90 -12.66
CA SER A 194 11.02 -13.89 -13.01
C SER A 194 10.02 -13.37 -14.05
N LYS A 195 9.76 -12.07 -14.06
CA LYS A 195 8.90 -11.39 -15.05
C LYS A 195 9.69 -10.94 -16.30
N GLY A 196 10.98 -11.29 -16.42
CA GLY A 196 11.80 -10.96 -17.58
C GLY A 196 12.19 -9.48 -17.68
N ILE A 197 12.22 -8.75 -16.56
CA ILE A 197 12.58 -7.33 -16.51
C ILE A 197 14.11 -7.21 -16.41
N ASN A 198 14.74 -6.76 -17.50
CA ASN A 198 16.19 -6.58 -17.61
C ASN A 198 16.62 -5.13 -17.87
N SER A 199 15.68 -4.19 -17.96
CA SER A 199 15.95 -2.77 -18.17
C SER A 199 14.89 -1.91 -17.48
N TYR A 200 15.29 -0.71 -17.06
CA TYR A 200 14.47 0.17 -16.23
C TYR A 200 14.36 1.59 -16.83
N PRO A 201 13.21 2.26 -16.68
CA PRO A 201 11.94 1.68 -16.26
C PRO A 201 11.36 0.77 -17.37
N SER A 202 10.66 -0.29 -16.95
CA SER A 202 9.88 -1.16 -17.84
C SER A 202 8.42 -1.12 -17.42
N LEU A 203 7.54 -0.82 -18.38
CA LEU A 203 6.12 -0.58 -18.11
C LEU A 203 5.28 -1.70 -18.73
N TYR A 204 4.42 -2.33 -17.93
CA TYR A 204 3.60 -3.45 -18.37
C TYR A 204 2.17 -3.37 -17.85
N VAL A 205 1.20 -3.72 -18.70
CA VAL A 205 -0.18 -3.92 -18.31
C VAL A 205 -0.43 -5.40 -18.02
N PHE A 206 -1.09 -5.67 -16.90
CA PHE A 206 -1.53 -7.00 -16.48
C PHE A 206 -3.05 -7.03 -16.31
N ARG A 207 -3.63 -8.19 -16.62
CA ARG A 207 -5.02 -8.52 -16.32
C ARG A 207 -5.16 -10.03 -16.22
N ALA A 208 -5.99 -10.50 -15.29
CA ALA A 208 -6.29 -11.92 -15.14
C ALA A 208 -6.71 -12.56 -16.47
N GLY A 209 -6.06 -13.69 -16.82
CA GLY A 209 -6.33 -14.44 -18.05
C GLY A 209 -5.75 -13.84 -19.34
N MET A 210 -5.04 -12.71 -19.28
CA MET A 210 -4.37 -12.11 -20.43
C MET A 210 -2.85 -12.17 -20.27
N LYS A 211 -2.14 -12.32 -21.40
CA LYS A 211 -0.68 -12.19 -21.41
C LYS A 211 -0.32 -10.73 -21.07
N PRO A 212 0.71 -10.47 -20.24
CA PRO A 212 1.14 -9.11 -19.95
C PRO A 212 1.61 -8.40 -21.22
N GLU A 213 1.20 -7.15 -21.40
CA GLU A 213 1.58 -6.33 -22.54
C GLU A 213 2.57 -5.23 -22.14
N LYS A 214 3.69 -5.14 -22.87
CA LYS A 214 4.73 -4.13 -22.62
C LYS A 214 4.38 -2.83 -23.35
N TYR A 215 4.55 -1.71 -22.67
CA TYR A 215 4.48 -0.39 -23.27
C TYR A 215 5.85 0.05 -23.83
N TYR A 216 5.85 0.56 -25.07
CA TYR A 216 7.04 1.01 -25.79
C TYR A 216 7.00 2.49 -26.22
N GLY A 217 5.94 3.23 -25.86
CA GLY A 217 5.78 4.63 -26.27
C GLY A 217 6.75 5.60 -25.57
N ASP A 218 6.64 6.88 -25.92
CA ASP A 218 7.48 8.00 -25.47
C ASP A 218 7.36 8.38 -23.98
N ARG A 219 6.61 7.59 -23.20
CA ARG A 219 6.37 7.78 -21.76
C ARG A 219 5.73 9.12 -21.37
N THR A 220 5.17 9.88 -22.32
CA THR A 220 4.37 11.07 -22.01
C THR A 220 3.05 10.69 -21.36
N LYS A 221 2.46 11.58 -20.54
CA LYS A 221 1.15 11.34 -19.89
C LYS A 221 0.06 10.96 -20.92
N SER A 222 0.05 11.65 -22.06
CA SER A 222 -0.92 11.40 -23.14
C SER A 222 -0.76 10.02 -23.77
N SER A 223 0.49 9.63 -24.06
CA SER A 223 0.79 8.32 -24.65
C SER A 223 0.49 7.17 -23.67
N LEU A 224 0.82 7.35 -22.38
CA LEU A 224 0.46 6.41 -21.31
C LEU A 224 -1.06 6.26 -21.17
N THR A 225 -1.79 7.38 -21.13
CA THR A 225 -3.26 7.39 -21.08
C THR A 225 -3.85 6.68 -22.28
N THR A 226 -3.38 7.00 -23.49
CA THR A 226 -3.89 6.42 -24.73
C THR A 226 -3.69 4.91 -24.77
N PHE A 227 -2.50 4.44 -24.37
CA PHE A 227 -2.22 3.01 -24.26
C PHE A 227 -3.09 2.33 -23.20
N ALA A 228 -3.17 2.89 -21.99
CA ALA A 228 -3.96 2.33 -20.90
C ALA A 228 -5.45 2.18 -21.25
N MET A 229 -6.02 3.18 -21.95
CA MET A 229 -7.42 3.17 -22.37
C MET A 229 -7.77 2.03 -23.33
N GLN A 230 -6.79 1.41 -24.01
CA GLN A 230 -7.03 0.23 -24.87
C GLN A 230 -7.50 -1.00 -24.06
N PHE A 231 -7.14 -1.06 -22.77
CA PHE A 231 -7.46 -2.18 -21.88
C PHE A 231 -8.73 -1.95 -21.05
N VAL A 232 -9.25 -0.72 -21.06
CA VAL A 232 -10.47 -0.33 -20.34
C VAL A 232 -11.68 -0.80 -21.14
N LYS A 233 -12.46 -1.72 -20.56
CA LYS A 233 -13.76 -2.11 -21.11
C LYS A 233 -14.74 -0.96 -20.88
N SER A 234 -14.93 -0.11 -21.87
CA SER A 234 -15.90 0.99 -21.83
C SER A 234 -16.92 0.81 -22.96
N LYS A 235 -18.21 0.89 -22.63
CA LYS A 235 -19.30 0.99 -23.61
C LYS A 235 -19.89 2.39 -23.48
N VAL A 236 -19.70 3.20 -24.52
CA VAL A 236 -20.36 4.52 -24.64
C VAL A 236 -21.37 4.40 -25.76
N THR A 237 -22.65 4.48 -25.42
CA THR A 237 -23.75 4.40 -26.39
C THR A 237 -24.20 5.81 -26.76
N GLU A 238 -24.21 6.13 -28.04
CA GLU A 238 -24.85 7.36 -28.53
C GLU A 238 -26.37 7.16 -28.57
N LEU A 239 -27.10 8.09 -27.98
CA LEU A 239 -28.56 8.04 -27.90
C LEU A 239 -29.15 9.07 -28.86
N TRP A 240 -30.10 8.64 -29.67
CA TRP A 240 -30.88 9.46 -30.58
C TRP A 240 -32.37 9.08 -30.49
N GLN A 241 -33.25 9.85 -31.14
CA GLN A 241 -34.69 9.66 -31.05
C GLN A 241 -35.15 8.22 -31.39
N GLY A 242 -34.43 7.52 -32.27
CA GLY A 242 -34.78 6.19 -32.75
C GLY A 242 -34.36 5.03 -31.82
N ASN A 243 -33.41 5.22 -30.90
CA ASN A 243 -32.96 4.15 -30.00
C ASN A 243 -33.17 4.44 -28.52
N ILE A 244 -33.38 5.70 -28.12
CA ILE A 244 -33.35 6.11 -26.72
C ILE A 244 -34.31 5.32 -25.84
N PHE A 245 -35.57 5.13 -26.27
CA PHE A 245 -36.55 4.38 -25.49
C PHE A 245 -36.18 2.89 -25.36
N ASN A 246 -35.81 2.23 -26.46
CA ASN A 246 -35.41 0.83 -26.45
C ASN A 246 -34.15 0.57 -25.60
N GLU A 247 -33.16 1.47 -25.69
CA GLU A 247 -31.92 1.38 -24.92
C GLU A 247 -32.16 1.57 -23.41
N ILE A 248 -33.03 2.53 -23.06
CA ILE A 248 -33.44 2.78 -21.68
C ILE A 248 -34.24 1.60 -21.13
N ASP A 249 -35.24 1.10 -21.87
CA ASP A 249 -36.07 -0.03 -21.46
C ASP A 249 -35.25 -1.31 -21.27
N ARG A 250 -34.32 -1.60 -22.19
CA ARG A 250 -33.41 -2.75 -22.06
C ARG A 250 -32.58 -2.64 -20.79
N ALA A 251 -32.02 -1.48 -20.53
CA ALA A 251 -31.20 -1.30 -19.34
C ALA A 251 -32.01 -1.32 -18.04
N PHE A 252 -33.25 -0.84 -18.04
CA PHE A 252 -34.15 -1.02 -16.90
C PHE A 252 -34.44 -2.50 -16.66
N ALA A 253 -34.69 -3.28 -17.72
CA ALA A 253 -34.87 -4.73 -17.62
C ALA A 253 -33.62 -5.44 -17.08
N GLU A 254 -32.43 -5.01 -17.52
CA GLU A 254 -31.13 -5.52 -17.07
C GLU A 254 -30.63 -4.90 -15.74
N ARG A 255 -31.37 -3.96 -15.15
CA ARG A 255 -31.02 -3.21 -13.93
C ARG A 255 -29.69 -2.47 -14.02
N ILE A 256 -29.37 -1.93 -15.19
CA ILE A 256 -28.16 -1.15 -15.45
C ILE A 256 -28.47 0.35 -15.31
N SER A 257 -27.72 1.04 -14.44
CA SER A 257 -27.84 2.50 -14.28
C SER A 257 -27.18 3.26 -15.43
N TRP A 258 -27.72 4.44 -15.75
CA TRP A 258 -27.19 5.30 -16.80
C TRP A 258 -26.62 6.60 -16.26
N LEU A 259 -25.52 7.04 -16.90
CA LEU A 259 -25.05 8.41 -16.88
C LEU A 259 -25.17 8.96 -18.30
N ILE A 260 -26.08 9.92 -18.50
CA ILE A 260 -26.35 10.54 -19.81
C ILE A 260 -25.87 11.98 -19.75
N THR A 261 -25.05 12.38 -20.73
CA THR A 261 -24.71 13.78 -20.97
C THR A 261 -25.45 14.25 -22.21
N PHE A 262 -26.04 15.44 -22.14
CA PHE A 262 -26.67 16.10 -23.28
C PHE A 262 -25.66 17.09 -23.86
N CYS A 263 -25.46 17.05 -25.18
CA CYS A 263 -24.61 18.00 -25.89
C CYS A 263 -25.48 18.95 -26.71
N ALA A 264 -25.20 20.24 -26.62
CA ALA A 264 -25.71 21.24 -27.55
C ALA A 264 -24.54 21.81 -28.36
N ASP A 265 -24.83 22.43 -29.51
CA ASP A 265 -23.83 23.03 -30.40
C ASP A 265 -23.00 24.14 -29.72
N THR A 266 -23.44 24.63 -28.55
CA THR A 266 -22.75 25.63 -27.73
C THR A 266 -21.56 25.07 -26.95
N GLY A 267 -21.32 23.76 -26.96
CA GLY A 267 -20.06 23.15 -26.48
C GLY A 267 -20.02 22.72 -25.01
N ASP A 268 -21.12 22.85 -24.25
CA ASP A 268 -21.18 22.47 -22.83
C ASP A 268 -21.44 20.96 -22.64
N CYS A 269 -20.53 20.10 -23.10
CA CYS A 269 -20.68 18.67 -22.81
C CYS A 269 -19.38 17.92 -22.58
N LEU A 270 -19.51 16.73 -21.99
CA LEU A 270 -18.37 15.90 -21.63
C LEU A 270 -17.60 15.46 -22.89
N GLU A 271 -16.31 15.74 -22.90
CA GLU A 271 -15.40 15.31 -23.95
C GLU A 271 -15.48 13.78 -24.18
N PRO A 272 -15.27 13.30 -25.41
CA PRO A 272 -15.27 11.87 -25.72
C PRO A 272 -14.36 11.04 -24.81
N GLN A 273 -13.18 11.56 -24.45
CA GLN A 273 -12.26 10.86 -23.55
C GLN A 273 -12.80 10.77 -22.12
N THR A 274 -13.35 11.87 -21.59
CA THR A 274 -14.01 11.90 -20.27
C THR A 274 -15.16 10.90 -20.19
N ARG A 275 -16.00 10.82 -21.24
CA ARG A 275 -17.08 9.83 -21.32
C ARG A 275 -16.56 8.38 -21.26
N ARG A 276 -15.48 8.07 -21.97
CA ARG A 276 -14.86 6.72 -21.93
C ARG A 276 -14.26 6.39 -20.58
N LYS A 277 -13.61 7.35 -19.92
CA LYS A 277 -13.08 7.19 -18.56
C LYS A 277 -14.21 6.92 -17.56
N LEU A 278 -15.24 7.75 -17.56
CA LEU A 278 -16.42 7.56 -16.70
C LEU A 278 -17.07 6.19 -16.93
N ALA A 279 -17.23 5.78 -18.19
CA ALA A 279 -17.73 4.44 -18.51
C ALA A 279 -16.84 3.33 -17.94
N GLY A 280 -15.51 3.48 -18.00
CA GLY A 280 -14.56 2.55 -17.37
C GLY A 280 -14.70 2.48 -15.84
N MET A 281 -14.79 3.64 -15.17
CA MET A 281 -14.97 3.70 -13.71
C MET A 281 -16.28 3.04 -13.26
N LEU A 282 -17.37 3.28 -13.99
CA LEU A 282 -18.70 2.76 -13.64
C LEU A 282 -18.78 1.24 -13.82
N VAL A 283 -18.06 0.66 -14.79
CA VAL A 283 -17.95 -0.80 -14.92
C VAL A 283 -17.30 -1.40 -13.67
N SER A 284 -16.21 -0.82 -13.18
CA SER A 284 -15.54 -1.28 -11.95
C SER A 284 -16.46 -1.25 -10.73
N ILE A 285 -17.32 -0.23 -10.62
CA ILE A 285 -18.29 -0.10 -9.53
C ILE A 285 -19.38 -1.20 -9.61
N GLN A 286 -19.95 -1.45 -10.79
CA GLN A 286 -21.06 -2.41 -10.95
C GLN A 286 -20.65 -3.85 -10.55
N PHE A 287 -19.41 -4.25 -10.79
CA PHE A 287 -18.87 -5.54 -10.34
C PHE A 287 -18.73 -5.63 -8.81
N GLN A 288 -18.41 -4.53 -8.13
CA GLN A 288 -18.26 -4.51 -6.66
C GLN A 288 -19.60 -4.65 -5.93
N TRP A 289 -20.67 -4.02 -6.43
CA TRP A 289 -22.03 -4.15 -5.88
C TRP A 289 -22.65 -5.53 -6.11
N SER A 290 -22.19 -6.26 -7.12
CA SER A 290 -22.64 -7.64 -7.39
C SER A 290 -22.16 -8.62 -6.32
N ILE A 291 -21.12 -8.26 -5.53
CA ILE A 291 -20.44 -9.14 -4.57
C ILE A 291 -20.90 -8.86 -3.12
N LEU A 292 -21.47 -7.69 -2.81
CA LEU A 292 -21.89 -7.28 -1.47
C LEU A 292 -23.41 -7.06 -1.38
N THR A 293 -24.16 -8.11 -1.00
CA THR A 293 -25.53 -7.97 -0.51
C THR A 293 -25.54 -7.96 1.02
N MET A 294 -25.72 -6.79 1.66
CA MET A 294 -26.12 -6.69 3.08
C MET A 294 -26.97 -5.43 3.34
N THR A 295 -28.09 -5.63 4.00
CA THR A 295 -29.20 -4.71 4.32
C THR A 295 -29.06 -4.12 5.72
N TRP A 296 -29.23 -2.80 5.90
CA TRP A 296 -29.70 -2.16 7.15
C TRP A 296 -30.32 -0.78 6.87
N GLY A 297 -31.40 -0.42 7.57
CA GLY A 297 -32.07 0.89 7.52
C GLY A 297 -32.61 1.32 8.90
N LYS A 298 -32.68 2.64 9.15
CA LYS A 298 -33.27 3.24 10.35
C LYS A 298 -34.00 4.55 9.99
N VAL A 299 -35.20 4.76 10.53
CA VAL A 299 -36.12 5.89 10.29
C VAL A 299 -36.25 6.75 11.56
N ILE A 300 -36.22 8.09 11.45
CA ILE A 300 -36.56 9.04 12.52
C ILE A 300 -37.33 10.26 11.94
N ASN A 301 -38.48 10.60 12.56
CA ASN A 301 -39.26 11.85 12.43
C ASN A 301 -39.81 12.24 11.06
N ASP A 302 -40.66 11.38 10.46
CA ASP A 302 -41.69 11.71 9.44
C ASP A 302 -41.29 12.66 8.29
N LYS A 303 -39.99 12.74 8.01
CA LYS A 303 -39.41 13.34 6.81
C LYS A 303 -38.58 12.28 6.14
N ILE A 304 -39.01 11.86 4.97
CA ILE A 304 -38.19 11.08 4.06
C ILE A 304 -37.24 12.06 3.37
N PHE A 305 -35.95 11.98 3.67
CA PHE A 305 -34.93 12.53 2.77
C PHE A 305 -34.76 11.51 1.63
N ILE A 306 -35.27 11.84 0.44
CA ILE A 306 -35.03 11.03 -0.76
C ILE A 306 -33.69 11.47 -1.38
N LEU A 307 -32.66 10.66 -1.15
CA LEU A 307 -31.63 10.36 -2.13
C LEU A 307 -31.66 8.83 -2.29
N GLY A 308 -32.45 8.29 -3.23
CA GLY A 308 -32.55 6.84 -3.50
C GLY A 308 -32.86 6.61 -4.98
N TRP A 309 -32.32 5.61 -5.72
CA TRP A 309 -32.14 4.16 -5.49
C TRP A 309 -33.45 3.44 -5.14
N SER A 310 -33.76 2.35 -5.88
CA SER A 310 -35.07 1.66 -5.83
C SER A 310 -34.99 0.23 -5.29
N ILE A 311 -36.02 -0.10 -4.51
CA ILE A 311 -36.39 -1.35 -3.82
C ILE A 311 -37.46 -2.06 -4.68
N PRO A 312 -37.54 -3.41 -4.70
CA PRO A 312 -38.58 -4.13 -5.43
C PRO A 312 -39.94 -4.00 -4.73
N LEU A 313 -40.99 -3.70 -5.51
CA LEU A 313 -42.37 -3.97 -5.10
C LEU A 313 -42.80 -5.29 -5.74
N LYS A 314 -43.19 -6.23 -4.87
CA LYS A 314 -43.94 -7.44 -5.20
C LYS A 314 -45.29 -7.05 -5.82
N GLU A 315 -45.69 -7.81 -6.83
CA GLU A 315 -46.95 -8.55 -6.73
C GLU A 315 -46.63 -10.04 -6.57
#